data_AF-A0A258S958-F1
#
_entry.id   AF-A0A258S958-F1
#
_cell.length_a   1.000
_cell.length_b   1.000
_cell.length_c   1.000
_cell.angle_alpha   90.00
_cell.angle_beta   90.00
_cell.angle_gamma   90.00
#
_symmetry.space_group_name_H-M   'P 1'
#
loop_
_entity.id
_entity.type
_entity.pdbx_description
1 polymer ?
#
loop_
_entity_poly.entity_id
_entity_poly.type
_entity_poly.pdbx_seq_one_letter_code
_entity_poly.pdbx_strand_id
1 'polypeptide(L)'
;MADYYSQCVVSPMLPLADLTAAEQLILRNIFDSEVDGDELYLFAEIGRNTMIDLELPDMLAALAATGVASAATRLLSKAIAELPEGETAAEIELDDEWIEILQEIVRRSNALTFVTIETGFNCSKMRPDGFGGAAMVITADTVDTMSTSQFIDETLSARLGTTNRSSPLEGGISAP
;
A
#
# COMPACT_ATOMS: atom_id res chain seq x y z
N MET A 1 6.38 -9.11 24.01
CA MET A 1 5.78 -9.53 22.73
C MET A 1 6.90 -9.69 21.71
N ALA A 2 6.63 -10.13 20.49
CA ALA A 2 7.54 -9.88 19.37
C ALA A 2 6.86 -8.81 18.51
N ASP A 3 7.65 -7.87 18.01
CA ASP A 3 7.17 -6.77 17.19
C ASP A 3 7.45 -7.14 15.74
N TYR A 4 6.46 -6.98 14.88
CA TYR A 4 6.56 -7.27 13.46
C TYR A 4 6.58 -5.94 12.71
N TYR A 5 7.45 -5.84 11.70
CA TYR A 5 7.53 -4.67 10.85
C TYR A 5 7.38 -5.10 9.38
N SER A 6 6.75 -4.23 8.61
CA SER A 6 6.45 -4.35 7.18
C SER A 6 6.97 -3.12 6.45
N GLN A 7 8.25 -2.84 6.67
CA GLN A 7 8.94 -1.67 6.13
C GLN A 7 8.93 -1.72 4.62
N CYS A 8 8.67 -0.61 3.94
CA CYS A 8 8.63 -0.62 2.49
C CYS A 8 9.14 0.67 1.86
N VAL A 9 9.52 0.57 0.59
CA VAL A 9 9.86 1.71 -0.26
C VAL A 9 9.07 1.63 -1.56
N VAL A 10 8.61 2.77 -2.05
CA VAL A 10 7.93 2.91 -3.34
C VAL A 10 8.92 3.52 -4.33
N SER A 11 9.00 2.97 -5.55
CA SER A 11 9.93 3.43 -6.59
C SER A 11 9.30 3.38 -7.98
N PRO A 12 9.60 4.33 -8.89
CA PRO A 12 10.37 5.55 -8.65
C PRO A 12 9.60 6.52 -7.72
N MET A 13 10.23 7.66 -7.37
CA MET A 13 9.49 8.76 -6.76
C MET A 13 8.38 9.20 -7.73
N LEU A 14 7.24 9.63 -7.18
CA LEU A 14 6.07 9.95 -7.98
C LEU A 14 6.08 11.43 -8.37
N PRO A 15 6.02 11.80 -9.66
CA PRO A 15 5.95 13.20 -10.06
C PRO A 15 4.70 13.87 -9.50
N LEU A 16 4.83 14.93 -8.71
CA LEU A 16 3.70 15.62 -8.07
C LEU A 16 2.67 16.13 -9.09
N ALA A 17 3.11 16.48 -10.30
CA ALA A 17 2.24 16.90 -11.39
C ALA A 17 1.30 15.80 -11.89
N ASP A 18 1.63 14.52 -11.66
CA ASP A 18 0.79 13.38 -12.03
C ASP A 18 -0.22 13.02 -10.93
N LEU A 19 -0.05 13.55 -9.71
CA LEU A 19 -0.91 13.25 -8.57
C LEU A 19 -1.97 14.34 -8.35
N THR A 20 -3.21 13.90 -8.22
CA THR A 20 -4.33 14.74 -7.77
C THR A 20 -4.23 15.04 -6.27
N ALA A 21 -4.93 16.08 -5.81
CA ALA A 21 -4.96 16.42 -4.39
C ALA A 21 -5.55 15.29 -3.52
N ALA A 22 -6.55 14.57 -4.02
CA ALA A 22 -7.13 13.42 -3.33
C ALA A 22 -6.14 12.25 -3.18
N GLU A 23 -5.39 11.94 -4.24
CA GLU A 23 -4.37 10.89 -4.21
C GLU A 23 -3.22 11.26 -3.27
N GLN A 24 -2.76 12.52 -3.27
CA GLN A 24 -1.74 13.00 -2.33
C GLN A 24 -2.21 12.93 -0.88
N LEU A 25 -3.45 13.36 -0.61
CA LEU A 25 -4.00 13.31 0.75
C LEU A 25 -4.00 11.88 1.29
N ILE A 26 -4.50 10.92 0.51
CA ILE A 26 -4.57 9.53 0.94
C ILE A 26 -3.17 8.94 1.08
N LEU A 27 -2.34 8.98 0.03
CA LEU A 27 -1.03 8.30 0.04
C LEU A 27 -0.10 8.80 1.15
N ARG A 28 -0.13 10.10 1.48
CA ARG A 28 0.69 10.68 2.57
C ARG A 28 0.19 10.32 3.97
N ASN A 29 -1.04 9.83 4.10
CA ASN A 29 -1.55 9.30 5.37
C ASN A 29 -1.31 7.78 5.49
N ILE A 30 -1.09 7.09 4.37
CA ILE A 30 -0.76 5.65 4.32
C ILE A 30 0.74 5.42 4.52
N PHE A 31 1.55 6.22 3.84
CA PHE A 31 2.99 6.11 3.79
C PHE A 31 3.63 7.30 4.50
N ASP A 32 4.77 7.06 5.12
CA ASP A 32 5.74 8.12 5.37
C ASP A 32 6.12 8.75 4.02
N SER A 33 6.34 10.07 4.00
CA SER A 33 6.61 10.76 2.74
C SER A 33 7.58 11.93 2.87
N GLU A 34 8.38 12.10 1.83
CA GLU A 34 9.29 13.22 1.64
C GLU A 34 9.08 13.81 0.24
N VAL A 35 9.31 15.12 0.10
CA VAL A 35 9.28 15.80 -1.20
C VAL A 35 10.70 16.19 -1.58
N ASP A 36 11.16 15.75 -2.75
CA ASP A 36 12.42 16.18 -3.35
C ASP A 36 12.12 16.85 -4.70
N GLY A 37 12.30 18.16 -4.76
CA GLY A 37 11.91 18.97 -5.92
C GLY A 37 10.42 18.83 -6.23
N ASP A 38 10.12 18.33 -7.42
CA ASP A 38 8.75 18.12 -7.93
C ASP A 38 8.29 16.65 -7.82
N GLU A 39 8.98 15.83 -7.01
CA GLU A 39 8.70 14.41 -6.84
C GLU A 39 8.36 14.05 -5.39
N LEU A 40 7.50 13.06 -5.22
CA LEU A 40 7.04 12.53 -3.94
C LEU A 40 7.68 11.16 -3.69
N TYR A 41 8.51 11.07 -2.66
CA TYR A 41 9.04 9.82 -2.17
C TYR A 41 8.08 9.24 -1.11
N LEU A 42 7.69 7.98 -1.27
CA LEU A 42 6.82 7.25 -0.34
C LEU A 42 7.57 6.04 0.23
N PHE A 43 7.46 5.84 1.54
CA PHE A 43 8.06 4.72 2.26
C PHE A 43 7.28 4.40 3.53
N ALA A 44 7.67 3.35 4.24
CA ALA A 44 7.18 3.08 5.59
C ALA A 44 8.32 2.56 6.46
N GLU A 45 8.64 3.24 7.56
CA GLU A 45 9.74 2.84 8.46
C GLU A 45 9.37 1.68 9.40
N ILE A 46 8.09 1.49 9.67
CA ILE A 46 7.58 0.43 10.57
C ILE A 46 6.59 -0.44 9.79
N GLY A 47 5.62 0.19 9.17
CA GLY A 47 4.59 -0.45 8.36
C GLY A 47 3.66 0.64 7.86
N ARG A 48 3.00 0.38 6.73
CA ARG A 48 2.00 1.31 6.21
C ARG A 48 0.87 1.48 7.23
N ASN A 49 0.29 2.66 7.28
CA ASN A 49 -0.94 2.86 8.03
C ASN A 49 -2.12 2.20 7.30
N THR A 50 -2.80 1.28 7.97
CA THR A 50 -3.99 0.58 7.45
C THR A 50 -5.30 1.25 7.86
N MET A 51 -5.22 2.24 8.77
CA MET A 51 -6.37 2.95 9.34
C MET A 51 -6.01 4.44 9.44
N ILE A 52 -6.53 5.26 8.54
CA ILE A 52 -6.20 6.70 8.51
C ILE A 52 -7.36 7.52 9.07
N ASP A 53 -7.04 8.53 9.86
CA ASP A 53 -7.98 9.54 10.32
C ASP A 53 -7.86 10.78 9.44
N LEU A 54 -8.93 11.12 8.71
CA LEU A 54 -8.96 12.29 7.83
C LEU A 54 -10.01 13.30 8.28
N GLU A 55 -9.58 14.55 8.43
CA GLU A 55 -10.46 15.67 8.75
C GLU A 55 -11.38 16.02 7.56
N LEU A 56 -12.67 16.21 7.85
CA LEU A 56 -13.69 16.56 6.87
C LEU A 56 -13.32 17.79 6.01
N PRO A 57 -12.79 18.89 6.57
CA PRO A 57 -12.32 20.02 5.77
C PRO A 57 -11.25 19.64 4.74
N ASP A 58 -10.32 18.76 5.09
CA ASP A 58 -9.23 18.34 4.22
C ASP A 58 -9.74 17.43 3.10
N MET A 59 -10.65 16.50 3.42
CA MET A 59 -11.30 15.66 2.42
C MET A 59 -12.10 16.50 1.41
N LEU A 60 -12.88 17.47 1.89
CA LEU A 60 -13.65 18.38 1.04
C LEU A 60 -12.74 19.25 0.15
N ALA A 61 -11.65 19.78 0.71
CA ALA A 61 -10.69 20.59 -0.03
C ALA A 61 -9.99 19.76 -1.12
N ALA A 62 -9.56 18.54 -0.80
CA ALA A 62 -8.93 17.63 -1.74
C ALA A 62 -9.87 17.23 -2.88
N LEU A 63 -11.14 16.94 -2.58
CA LEU A 63 -12.17 16.67 -3.59
C LEU A 63 -12.43 17.90 -4.48
N ALA A 64 -12.53 19.10 -3.91
CA ALA A 64 -12.76 20.32 -4.68
C ALA A 64 -11.58 20.68 -5.61
N ALA A 65 -10.36 20.37 -5.20
CA ALA A 65 -9.15 20.57 -6.00
C ALA A 65 -8.91 19.46 -7.04
N THR A 66 -9.62 18.33 -6.93
CA THR A 66 -9.45 17.18 -7.81
C THR A 66 -10.48 17.22 -8.95
N GLY A 67 -10.00 17.43 -10.18
CA GLY A 67 -10.86 17.54 -11.37
C GLY A 67 -11.17 16.21 -12.07
N VAL A 68 -10.66 15.08 -11.58
CA VAL A 68 -10.75 13.76 -12.23
C VAL A 68 -11.24 12.73 -11.23
N ALA A 69 -12.21 11.90 -11.64
CA ALA A 69 -12.66 10.79 -10.83
C ALA A 69 -11.57 9.70 -10.78
N SER A 70 -11.28 9.23 -9.56
CA SER A 70 -10.30 8.19 -9.24
C SER A 70 -10.76 7.37 -8.04
N ALA A 71 -10.12 6.23 -7.79
CA ALA A 71 -10.24 5.44 -6.57
C ALA A 71 -10.10 6.32 -5.32
N ALA A 72 -9.15 7.26 -5.31
CA ALA A 72 -8.97 8.23 -4.23
C ALA A 72 -10.22 9.08 -3.99
N THR A 73 -10.78 9.71 -5.03
CA THR A 73 -11.99 10.53 -4.87
C THR A 73 -13.21 9.73 -4.43
N ARG A 74 -13.32 8.47 -4.88
CA ARG A 74 -14.39 7.54 -4.50
C ARG A 74 -14.28 7.17 -3.02
N LEU A 75 -13.06 6.93 -2.54
CA LEU A 75 -12.81 6.65 -1.12
C LEU A 75 -13.18 7.86 -0.24
N LEU A 76 -12.71 9.06 -0.58
CA LEU A 76 -13.04 10.28 0.18
C LEU A 76 -14.55 10.57 0.16
N SER A 77 -15.20 10.42 -0.99
CA SER A 77 -16.64 10.67 -1.11
C SER A 77 -17.45 9.68 -0.27
N LYS A 78 -17.03 8.41 -0.23
CA LYS A 78 -17.64 7.38 0.62
C LYS A 78 -17.47 7.73 2.10
N ALA A 79 -16.25 8.06 2.52
CA ALA A 79 -15.95 8.43 3.90
C ALA A 79 -16.80 9.63 4.38
N ILE A 80 -16.94 10.66 3.56
CA ILE A 80 -17.80 11.82 3.86
C ILE A 80 -19.27 11.42 3.96
N ALA A 81 -19.76 10.55 3.07
CA ALA A 81 -21.15 10.13 3.06
C ALA A 81 -21.53 9.23 4.26
N GLU A 82 -20.57 8.49 4.79
CA GLU A 82 -20.73 7.59 5.95
C GLU A 82 -20.46 8.30 7.29
N LEU A 83 -19.94 9.52 7.26
CA LEU A 83 -19.61 10.29 8.45
C LEU A 83 -20.87 10.64 9.27
N PRO A 84 -20.93 10.29 10.57
CA PRO A 84 -22.05 10.65 11.43
C PRO A 84 -22.23 12.18 11.57
N GLU A 85 -23.48 12.61 11.75
CA GLU A 85 -23.78 14.04 11.94
C GLU A 85 -23.06 14.59 13.18
N GLY A 86 -22.30 15.67 13.00
CA GLY A 86 -21.55 16.35 14.06
C GLY A 86 -20.10 15.89 14.20
N GLU A 87 -19.68 14.81 13.54
CA GLU A 87 -18.28 14.40 13.49
C GLU A 87 -17.49 15.25 12.50
N THR A 88 -16.20 15.48 12.80
CA THR A 88 -15.31 16.30 11.97
C THR A 88 -14.19 15.52 11.32
N ALA A 89 -14.02 14.24 11.64
CA ALA A 89 -13.01 13.37 11.06
C ALA A 89 -13.60 11.99 10.77
N ALA A 90 -13.18 11.39 9.66
CA ALA A 90 -13.53 10.02 9.29
C ALA A 90 -12.32 9.11 9.52
N GLU A 91 -12.55 8.00 10.22
CA GLU A 91 -11.63 6.88 10.28
C GLU A 91 -11.88 6.01 9.03
N ILE A 92 -10.84 5.78 8.23
CA ILE A 92 -10.92 5.08 6.94
C ILE A 92 -10.02 3.86 6.98
N GLU A 93 -10.64 2.69 6.87
CA GLU A 93 -9.93 1.43 6.66
C GLU A 93 -9.47 1.34 5.22
N LEU A 94 -8.18 1.08 5.07
CA LEU A 94 -7.52 0.96 3.80
C LEU A 94 -7.02 -0.46 3.68
N ASP A 95 -7.75 -1.24 2.89
CA ASP A 95 -7.34 -2.58 2.51
C ASP A 95 -6.33 -2.44 1.36
N ASP A 96 -6.72 -2.89 0.17
CA ASP A 96 -5.91 -2.88 -1.05
C ASP A 96 -6.26 -1.69 -1.97
N GLU A 97 -7.15 -0.77 -1.56
CA GLU A 97 -7.55 0.37 -2.41
C GLU A 97 -6.39 1.31 -2.77
N TRP A 98 -5.35 1.38 -1.94
CA TRP A 98 -4.15 2.16 -2.25
C TRP A 98 -3.38 1.62 -3.47
N ILE A 99 -3.50 0.32 -3.76
CA ILE A 99 -2.92 -0.30 -4.95
C ILE A 99 -3.65 0.20 -6.19
N GLU A 100 -5.00 0.27 -6.15
CA GLU A 100 -5.82 0.83 -7.23
C GLU A 100 -5.46 2.30 -7.49
N ILE A 101 -5.26 3.09 -6.42
CA ILE A 101 -4.81 4.48 -6.51
C ILE A 101 -3.47 4.59 -7.24
N LEU A 102 -2.45 3.83 -6.83
CA LEU A 102 -1.14 3.85 -7.51
C LEU A 102 -1.25 3.41 -8.97
N GLN A 103 -2.09 2.41 -9.27
CA GLN A 103 -2.29 1.93 -10.63
C GLN A 103 -2.96 2.98 -11.53
N GLU A 104 -3.97 3.69 -11.03
CA GLU A 104 -4.61 4.79 -11.75
C GLU A 104 -3.66 5.95 -12.04
N ILE A 105 -2.75 6.27 -11.09
CA ILE A 105 -1.68 7.26 -11.30
C ILE A 105 -0.77 6.81 -12.45
N VAL A 106 -0.27 5.57 -12.41
CA VAL A 106 0.60 5.02 -13.47
C VAL A 106 -0.13 5.04 -14.82
N ARG A 107 -1.40 4.65 -14.86
CA ARG A 107 -2.20 4.61 -16.10
C ARG A 107 -2.40 5.99 -16.73
N ARG A 108 -2.48 7.04 -15.93
CA ARG A 108 -2.70 8.42 -16.37
C ARG A 108 -1.42 9.18 -16.67
N SER A 109 -0.32 8.82 -16.01
CA SER A 109 0.98 9.49 -16.14
C SER A 109 1.58 9.29 -17.54
N ASN A 110 2.21 10.33 -18.06
CA ASN A 110 3.05 10.24 -19.26
C ASN A 110 4.54 9.95 -18.93
N ALA A 111 4.91 9.99 -17.66
CA ALA A 111 6.27 9.80 -17.16
C ALA A 111 6.48 8.43 -16.52
N LEU A 112 5.47 7.92 -15.80
CA LEU A 112 5.51 6.63 -15.12
C LEU A 112 5.01 5.52 -16.05
N THR A 113 5.84 4.49 -16.24
CA THR A 113 5.41 3.24 -16.90
C THR A 113 5.02 2.17 -15.88
N PHE A 114 5.57 2.26 -14.67
CA PHE A 114 5.31 1.35 -13.56
C PHE A 114 5.67 2.02 -12.23
N VAL A 115 5.20 1.43 -11.15
CA VAL A 115 5.65 1.65 -9.77
C VAL A 115 5.96 0.29 -9.17
N THR A 116 7.02 0.19 -8.38
CA THR A 116 7.38 -0.99 -7.60
C THR A 116 7.31 -0.69 -6.12
N ILE A 117 6.89 -1.67 -5.33
CA ILE A 117 6.97 -1.62 -3.88
C ILE A 117 7.79 -2.81 -3.40
N GLU A 118 8.90 -2.52 -2.73
CA GLU A 118 9.70 -3.53 -2.04
C GLU A 118 9.38 -3.46 -0.55
N THR A 119 8.95 -4.59 0.02
CA THR A 119 8.59 -4.70 1.44
C THR A 119 9.48 -5.71 2.14
N GLY A 120 10.13 -5.31 3.21
CA GLY A 120 10.83 -6.20 4.14
C GLY A 120 9.90 -6.63 5.27
N PHE A 121 9.81 -7.93 5.53
CA PHE A 121 9.15 -8.48 6.72
C PHE A 121 10.22 -8.88 7.72
N ASN A 122 10.20 -8.25 8.89
CA ASN A 122 11.13 -8.55 9.97
C ASN A 122 10.39 -8.60 11.31
N CYS A 123 11.06 -9.22 12.28
CA CYS A 123 10.52 -9.42 13.62
C CYS A 123 11.60 -9.13 14.66
N SER A 124 11.26 -8.48 15.77
CA SER A 124 12.19 -8.27 16.89
C SER A 124 12.70 -9.57 17.51
N LYS A 125 12.05 -10.71 17.18
CA LYS A 125 12.55 -12.07 17.43
C LYS A 125 12.65 -12.81 16.10
N MET A 126 13.87 -13.08 15.65
CA MET A 126 14.12 -13.79 14.40
C MET A 126 13.50 -15.20 14.46
N ARG A 127 12.39 -15.39 13.73
CA ARG A 127 11.67 -16.65 13.60
C ARG A 127 11.50 -16.99 12.12
N PRO A 128 11.45 -18.28 11.75
CA PRO A 128 11.29 -18.71 10.35
C PRO A 128 10.03 -18.16 9.67
N ASP A 129 8.97 -17.93 10.45
CA ASP A 129 7.69 -17.35 10.02
C ASP A 129 7.63 -15.82 10.17
N GLY A 130 8.69 -15.19 10.71
CA GLY A 130 8.76 -13.75 10.98
C GLY A 130 9.82 -13.01 10.19
N PHE A 131 10.40 -13.63 9.15
CA PHE A 131 11.41 -13.02 8.28
C PHE A 131 11.14 -13.31 6.80
N GLY A 132 11.22 -12.30 5.96
CA GLY A 132 11.06 -12.42 4.52
C GLY A 132 10.85 -11.06 3.87
N GLY A 133 10.08 -11.06 2.79
CA GLY A 133 9.66 -9.83 2.13
C GLY A 133 8.71 -10.11 0.99
N ALA A 134 8.31 -9.04 0.31
CA ALA A 134 7.54 -9.09 -0.92
C ALA A 134 8.00 -7.99 -1.88
N ALA A 135 7.88 -8.27 -3.16
CA ALA A 135 7.98 -7.29 -4.22
C ALA A 135 6.62 -7.19 -4.91
N MET A 136 6.18 -5.97 -5.19
CA MET A 136 5.00 -5.66 -5.99
C MET A 136 5.41 -4.80 -7.17
N VAL A 137 4.88 -5.11 -8.35
CA VAL A 137 5.06 -4.33 -9.58
C VAL A 137 3.67 -3.93 -10.07
N ILE A 138 3.44 -2.63 -10.16
CA ILE A 138 2.19 -2.02 -10.60
C ILE A 138 2.46 -1.35 -11.94
N THR A 139 1.84 -1.84 -13.00
CA THR A 139 1.83 -1.22 -14.33
C THR A 139 0.46 -0.59 -14.60
N ALA A 140 0.29 0.09 -15.73
CA ALA A 140 -1.03 0.61 -16.13
C ALA A 140 -2.13 -0.47 -16.19
N ASP A 141 -1.76 -1.73 -16.44
CA ASP A 141 -2.70 -2.81 -16.75
C ASP A 141 -2.67 -3.96 -15.72
N THR A 142 -1.55 -4.16 -15.03
CA THR A 142 -1.35 -5.29 -14.12
C THR A 142 -0.84 -4.88 -12.75
N VAL A 143 -1.10 -5.72 -11.77
CA VAL A 143 -0.46 -5.70 -10.45
C VAL A 143 0.06 -7.10 -10.21
N ASP A 144 1.37 -7.24 -10.14
CA ASP A 144 2.06 -8.51 -9.94
C ASP A 144 2.76 -8.46 -8.58
N THR A 145 2.58 -9.50 -7.75
CA THR A 145 3.20 -9.58 -6.42
C THR A 145 3.88 -10.92 -6.24
N MET A 146 5.04 -10.91 -5.59
CA MET A 146 5.77 -12.12 -5.24
C MET A 146 6.40 -11.97 -3.85
N SER A 147 6.14 -12.91 -2.96
CA SER A 147 6.85 -12.99 -1.67
C SER A 147 8.18 -13.76 -1.80
N THR A 148 9.12 -13.54 -0.88
CA THR A 148 10.35 -14.33 -0.81
C THR A 148 10.06 -15.82 -0.60
N SER A 149 9.03 -16.15 0.18
CA SER A 149 8.61 -17.53 0.42
C SER A 149 8.05 -18.18 -0.85
N GLN A 150 7.18 -17.46 -1.57
CA GLN A 150 6.66 -17.91 -2.87
C GLN A 150 7.80 -18.13 -3.87
N PHE A 151 8.75 -17.19 -3.95
CA PHE A 151 9.93 -17.35 -4.80
C PHE A 151 10.73 -18.62 -4.47
N ILE A 152 10.95 -18.92 -3.19
CA ILE A 152 11.63 -20.13 -2.76
C ILE A 152 10.84 -21.37 -3.19
N ASP A 153 9.53 -21.41 -2.94
CA ASP A 153 8.68 -22.56 -3.26
C ASP A 153 8.60 -22.83 -4.76
N GLU A 154 8.43 -21.79 -5.58
CA GLU A 154 8.43 -21.89 -7.04
C GLU A 154 9.80 -22.34 -7.57
N THR A 155 10.89 -21.81 -7.01
CA THR A 155 12.25 -22.20 -7.38
C THR A 155 12.52 -23.67 -7.06
N LEU A 156 12.15 -24.12 -5.86
CA LEU A 156 12.33 -25.51 -5.45
C LEU A 156 11.49 -26.44 -6.34
N SER A 157 10.24 -26.08 -6.61
CA SER A 157 9.35 -26.83 -7.50
C SER A 157 9.95 -26.96 -8.90
N ALA A 158 10.45 -25.86 -9.47
CA ALA A 158 11.04 -25.84 -10.81
C ALA A 158 12.36 -26.61 -10.92
N ARG A 159 13.16 -26.67 -9.84
CA ARG A 159 14.50 -27.28 -9.86
C ARG A 159 14.52 -28.74 -9.40
N LEU A 160 13.68 -29.09 -8.45
CA LEU A 160 13.72 -30.39 -7.77
C LEU A 160 12.46 -31.24 -8.00
N GLY A 161 11.41 -30.68 -8.61
CA GLY A 161 10.16 -31.39 -8.89
C GLY A 161 9.37 -31.82 -7.64
N THR A 162 9.82 -31.47 -6.44
CA THR A 162 9.13 -31.70 -5.16
C THR A 162 9.52 -30.64 -4.13
N THR A 163 8.55 -30.16 -3.36
CA THR A 163 8.77 -29.46 -2.08
C THR A 163 8.94 -30.52 -0.98
N ASN A 164 9.84 -30.27 -0.02
CA ASN A 164 10.05 -31.21 1.07
C ASN A 164 8.73 -31.34 1.86
N ARG A 165 8.16 -32.55 1.97
CA ARG A 165 6.93 -32.75 2.76
C ARG A 165 7.24 -32.47 4.24
N SER A 166 6.63 -31.42 4.77
CA SER A 166 6.17 -31.41 6.16
C SER A 166 4.85 -30.64 6.26
N SER A 167 3.76 -31.38 6.38
CA SER A 167 2.48 -30.89 6.94
C SER A 167 2.08 -31.86 8.07
N PRO A 168 1.17 -31.48 9.00
CA PRO A 168 0.40 -30.24 9.09
C PRO A 168 0.43 -29.59 10.49
N LEU A 169 -0.22 -28.43 10.65
CA LEU A 169 -1.26 -28.12 11.65
C LEU A 169 -1.78 -26.71 11.32
N GLU A 170 -2.91 -26.58 10.63
CA GLU A 170 -4.18 -26.18 11.28
C GLU A 170 -3.99 -25.48 12.63
N GLY A 171 -4.12 -24.16 12.61
CA GLY A 171 -4.13 -23.30 13.77
C GLY A 171 -4.55 -21.91 13.33
N GLY A 172 -5.84 -21.75 13.01
CA GLY A 172 -6.42 -20.43 12.77
C GLY A 172 -6.08 -19.51 13.93
N ILE A 173 -5.46 -18.37 13.61
CA ILE A 173 -5.30 -17.29 14.56
C ILE A 173 -6.49 -16.35 14.32
N SER A 174 -7.45 -16.44 15.22
CA SER A 174 -8.36 -15.34 15.53
C SER A 174 -7.52 -14.11 15.88
N ALA A 175 -7.80 -12.99 15.22
CA ALA A 175 -7.34 -11.67 15.65
C ALA A 175 -7.85 -11.36 17.07
N PRO A 176 -7.08 -10.65 17.90
CA PRO A 176 -7.58 -9.51 18.65
C PRO A 176 -7.53 -8.22 17.83
#